data_AF-A0A453RSC2-F1
#
_entry.id   AF-A0A453RSC2-F1
#
_cell.length_a   1.000
_cell.length_b   1.000
_cell.length_c   1.000
_cell.angle_alpha   90.00
_cell.angle_beta   90.00
_cell.angle_gamma   90.00
#
_symmetry.space_group_name_H-M   'P 1'
#
loop_
_entity.id
_entity.type
_entity.pdbx_description
1 polymer ?
#
loop_
_entity_poly.entity_id
_entity_poly.type
_entity_poly.pdbx_seq_one_letter_code
_entity_poly.pdbx_strand_id
1 'polypeptide(L)'
;MLDAAAFAAGDREGLIMERPFKKGETLREGTYLDIDAELRLVGDVKKELERQDGGDKTKRERKGMKELGLERSRHFGWSNTYVFTKAMGEMLLGQLHGAIPVVILRPSIITSILRDPLPGWMQGTRTIDTIIIGYAKQNLSCFLADLDLTMDVIPGDMVANAMMVAMVAHSEEQGAEVMYHATSSLRNPAPYGVLYESGRRHFYENPRLSKDGQVIPTKEMHFFKTIASFHLYMLIKYKLPLEVRLSFLFFSFLFSSLSKVINPRRKYVPLKKMFTNLRMNEILMVCADPAPGEPAPLRPLLAALRRPHPEIQVRHASRRRLRALRLIQRMVSVTNYC
;
A
#
# COMPACT_ATOMS: atom_id res chain seq x y z
N MET A 1 7.10 -3.80 -11.28
CA MET A 1 8.00 -4.02 -10.14
C MET A 1 7.20 -3.67 -8.90
N LEU A 2 6.65 -4.68 -8.22
CA LEU A 2 6.09 -4.49 -6.89
C LEU A 2 7.26 -4.76 -5.96
N ASP A 3 7.93 -3.70 -5.51
CA ASP A 3 9.07 -3.84 -4.62
C ASP A 3 8.59 -4.52 -3.34
N ALA A 4 9.19 -5.68 -3.03
CA ALA A 4 8.92 -6.36 -1.79
C ALA A 4 9.33 -5.41 -0.65
N ALA A 5 8.36 -5.04 0.20
CA ALA A 5 8.59 -4.22 1.40
C ALA A 5 9.56 -4.86 2.42
N ALA A 6 10.06 -6.07 2.11
CA ALA A 6 10.95 -6.89 2.91
C ALA A 6 12.39 -6.38 2.97
N PHE A 7 12.87 -5.78 1.87
CA PHE A 7 14.29 -5.48 1.72
C PHE A 7 14.53 -3.99 1.84
N ALA A 8 14.90 -3.57 3.06
CA ALA A 8 15.58 -2.29 3.28
C ALA A 8 16.91 -2.17 2.51
N ALA A 9 17.39 -3.26 1.90
CA ALA A 9 18.64 -3.34 1.13
C ALA A 9 18.57 -2.73 -0.28
N GLY A 10 17.39 -2.32 -0.75
CA GLY A 10 17.21 -1.75 -2.10
C GLY A 10 17.34 -2.77 -3.23
N ASP A 11 17.45 -2.26 -4.46
CA ASP A 11 17.59 -3.08 -5.66
C ASP A 11 19.05 -3.52 -5.80
N ARG A 12 19.33 -4.78 -5.42
CA ARG A 12 20.64 -5.42 -5.58
C ARG A 12 20.48 -6.78 -6.25
N GLU A 13 21.37 -7.10 -7.17
CA GLU A 13 21.43 -8.41 -7.80
C GLU A 13 22.25 -9.41 -6.96
N GLY A 14 21.85 -10.68 -6.99
CA GLY A 14 22.55 -11.77 -6.31
C GLY A 14 22.07 -12.04 -4.88
N LEU A 15 22.87 -12.78 -4.12
CA LEU A 15 22.53 -13.18 -2.76
C LEU A 15 22.68 -11.98 -1.81
N ILE A 16 21.56 -11.51 -1.27
CA ILE A 16 21.54 -10.41 -0.28
C ILE A 16 21.77 -11.00 1.11
N MET A 17 22.97 -10.78 1.65
CA MET A 17 23.32 -11.22 3.00
C MET A 17 22.53 -10.44 4.07
N GLU A 18 22.13 -11.16 5.11
CA GLU A 18 21.56 -10.60 6.34
C GLU A 18 22.65 -9.81 7.07
N ARG A 19 22.58 -8.48 7.00
CA ARG A 19 23.47 -7.60 7.78
C ARG A 19 22.76 -6.34 8.27
N PRO A 20 23.16 -5.82 9.44
CA PRO A 20 22.67 -4.56 9.96
C PRO A 20 23.09 -3.38 9.09
N PHE A 21 22.25 -2.34 9.07
CA PHE A 21 22.61 -1.05 8.50
C PHE A 21 23.54 -0.32 9.45
N LYS A 22 24.66 0.16 8.93
CA LYS A 22 25.57 1.00 9.71
C LYS A 22 24.98 2.41 9.86
N LYS A 23 25.43 3.12 10.89
CA LYS A 23 25.08 4.52 11.11
C LYS A 23 25.38 5.36 9.86
N GLY A 24 24.34 6.02 9.36
CA GLY A 24 24.42 6.90 8.20
C GLY A 24 24.67 6.20 6.86
N GLU A 25 24.60 4.86 6.84
CA GLU A 25 24.65 4.09 5.59
C GLU A 25 23.45 4.44 4.71
N THR A 26 23.69 4.48 3.41
CA THR A 26 22.67 4.74 2.39
C THR A 26 22.83 3.73 1.26
N LEU A 27 21.81 3.62 0.41
CA LEU A 27 21.87 2.78 -0.79
C LEU A 27 22.50 3.51 -1.96
N ARG A 28 22.46 4.85 -1.95
CA ARG A 28 23.08 5.69 -2.96
C ARG A 28 24.52 6.03 -2.59
N GLU A 29 25.45 5.61 -3.43
CA GLU A 29 26.88 5.91 -3.26
C GLU A 29 27.15 7.42 -3.12
N GLY A 30 28.12 7.77 -2.27
CA GLY A 30 28.51 9.15 -2.03
C GLY A 30 27.55 9.97 -1.15
N THR A 31 26.53 9.35 -0.55
CA THR A 31 25.63 10.02 0.40
C THR A 31 25.82 9.49 1.82
N TYR A 32 25.49 10.32 2.81
CA TYR A 32 25.51 9.95 4.23
C TYR A 32 24.24 10.45 4.90
N LEU A 33 23.57 9.57 5.63
CA LEU A 33 22.30 9.87 6.29
C LEU A 33 22.51 10.36 7.73
N ASP A 34 22.42 11.67 7.94
CA ASP A 34 22.31 12.24 9.28
C ASP A 34 20.83 12.32 9.70
N ILE A 35 20.39 11.34 10.49
CA ILE A 35 19.01 11.25 10.99
C ILE A 35 18.60 12.50 11.78
N ASP A 36 19.51 13.11 12.54
CA ASP A 36 19.20 14.32 13.30
C ASP A 36 19.01 15.53 12.37
N ALA A 37 19.78 15.60 11.28
CA ALA A 37 19.58 16.61 10.25
C ALA A 37 18.23 16.43 9.52
N GLU A 38 17.85 15.19 9.20
CA GLU A 38 16.54 14.89 8.58
C GLU A 38 15.37 15.30 9.49
N LEU A 39 15.48 15.06 10.80
CA LEU A 39 14.44 15.48 11.75
C LEU A 39 14.33 17.00 11.85
N ARG A 40 15.46 17.73 11.79
CA ARG A 40 15.46 19.21 11.71
C ARG A 40 14.77 19.69 10.43
N LEU A 41 15.14 19.10 9.28
CA LEU A 41 14.54 19.40 7.98
C LEU A 41 13.02 19.23 8.00
N VAL A 42 12.52 18.10 8.52
CA VAL A 42 11.07 17.85 8.65
C VAL A 42 10.41 18.94 9.51
N GLY A 43 11.05 19.34 10.61
CA GLY A 43 10.55 20.41 11.48
C GLY A 43 10.46 21.76 10.79
N ASP A 44 11.47 22.11 9.98
CA ASP A 44 11.52 23.39 9.28
C ASP A 44 10.56 23.45 8.10
N VAL A 45 10.46 22.37 7.31
CA VAL A 45 9.45 22.26 6.23
C VAL A 45 8.04 22.31 6.81
N LYS A 46 7.79 21.65 7.95
CA LYS A 46 6.49 21.71 8.61
C LYS A 46 6.14 23.16 8.98
N LYS A 47 7.04 23.89 9.64
CA LYS A 47 6.81 25.32 9.98
C LYS A 47 6.54 26.17 8.74
N GLU A 48 7.23 25.91 7.65
CA GLU A 48 7.02 26.63 6.39
C GLU A 48 5.62 26.37 5.81
N LEU A 49 5.18 25.12 5.78
CA LEU A 49 3.84 24.77 5.32
C LEU A 49 2.72 25.37 6.18
N GLU A 50 3.00 25.63 7.47
CA GLU A 50 2.08 26.31 8.38
C GLU A 50 1.95 27.81 8.10
N ARG A 51 3.00 28.46 7.57
CA ARG A 51 2.99 29.90 7.24
C ARG A 51 2.30 30.24 5.93
N GLN A 52 2.11 29.25 5.06
CA GLN A 52 1.44 29.46 3.77
C GLN A 52 -0.07 29.65 3.97
N ASP A 53 -0.63 30.68 3.34
CA ASP A 53 -2.08 30.94 3.36
C ASP A 53 -2.83 30.20 2.23
N GLY A 54 -4.09 29.83 2.48
CA GLY A 54 -5.03 29.33 1.45
C GLY A 54 -5.25 27.81 1.37
N GLY A 55 -6.49 27.35 1.57
CA GLY A 55 -6.88 25.94 1.50
C GLY A 55 -6.81 25.21 2.86
N ASP A 56 -7.13 23.92 2.87
CA ASP A 56 -7.13 23.09 4.08
C ASP A 56 -5.69 22.82 4.55
N LYS A 57 -5.33 23.39 5.72
CA LYS A 57 -4.03 23.22 6.37
C LYS A 57 -3.61 21.76 6.50
N THR A 58 -4.53 20.89 6.93
CA THR A 58 -4.26 19.46 7.17
C THR A 58 -3.93 18.76 5.86
N LYS A 59 -4.69 19.05 4.81
CA LYS A 59 -4.47 18.48 3.48
C LYS A 59 -3.14 18.93 2.89
N ARG A 60 -2.78 20.22 3.07
CA ARG A 60 -1.50 20.76 2.58
C ARG A 60 -0.32 20.16 3.33
N GLU A 61 -0.38 20.11 4.66
CA GLU A 61 0.66 19.49 5.49
C GLU A 61 0.85 18.02 5.08
N ARG A 62 -0.24 17.26 4.97
CA ARG A 62 -0.18 15.85 4.54
C ARG A 62 0.46 15.69 3.16
N LYS A 63 0.09 16.54 2.20
CA LYS A 63 0.66 16.51 0.85
C LYS A 63 2.16 16.84 0.87
N GLY A 64 2.54 17.94 1.51
CA GLY A 64 3.94 18.38 1.58
C GLY A 64 4.83 17.38 2.33
N MET A 65 4.34 16.79 3.42
CA MET A 65 5.06 15.74 4.16
C MET A 65 5.22 14.46 3.33
N LYS A 66 4.20 14.09 2.54
CA LYS A 66 4.28 12.94 1.63
C LYS A 66 5.31 13.17 0.51
N GLU A 67 5.31 14.35 -0.10
CA GLU A 67 6.25 14.73 -1.15
C GLU A 67 7.69 14.78 -0.61
N LEU A 68 7.91 15.44 0.53
CA LEU A 68 9.20 15.48 1.21
C LEU A 68 9.70 14.06 1.50
N GLY A 69 8.88 13.22 2.12
CA GLY A 69 9.29 11.84 2.43
C GLY A 69 9.74 11.09 1.17
N LEU A 70 8.97 11.20 0.08
CA LEU A 70 9.29 10.53 -1.17
C LEU A 70 10.61 11.05 -1.75
N GLU A 71 10.80 12.36 -1.75
CA GLU A 71 12.06 13.00 -2.16
C GLU A 71 13.25 12.49 -1.34
N ARG A 72 13.14 12.48 0.00
CA ARG A 72 14.21 12.00 0.89
C ARG A 72 14.52 10.52 0.66
N SER A 73 13.50 9.67 0.54
CA SER A 73 13.71 8.23 0.28
C SER A 73 14.50 8.00 -1.02
N ARG A 74 14.13 8.69 -2.10
CA ARG A 74 14.82 8.61 -3.39
C ARG A 74 16.22 9.21 -3.33
N HIS A 75 16.39 10.31 -2.60
CA HIS A 75 17.69 10.97 -2.44
C HIS A 75 18.75 10.01 -1.90
N PHE A 76 18.39 9.18 -0.93
CA PHE A 76 19.29 8.20 -0.31
C PHE A 76 19.22 6.78 -0.93
N GLY A 77 18.41 6.58 -1.97
CA GLY A 77 18.38 5.35 -2.77
C GLY A 77 17.36 4.29 -2.34
N TRP A 78 16.42 4.60 -1.43
CA TRP A 78 15.32 3.71 -1.10
C TRP A 78 14.12 3.92 -2.03
N SER A 79 13.43 2.83 -2.36
CA SER A 79 12.32 2.85 -3.32
C SER A 79 11.09 3.63 -2.83
N ASN A 80 10.86 3.65 -1.52
CA ASN A 80 9.75 4.38 -0.91
C ASN A 80 10.05 4.80 0.54
N THR A 81 9.17 5.65 1.06
CA THR A 81 9.24 6.19 2.43
C THR A 81 9.15 5.13 3.51
N TYR A 82 8.34 4.09 3.33
CA TYR A 82 8.19 3.03 4.31
C TYR A 82 9.52 2.32 4.53
N VAL A 83 10.13 1.84 3.46
CA VAL A 83 11.41 1.11 3.51
C VAL A 83 12.51 2.02 4.07
N PHE A 84 12.55 3.28 3.65
CA PHE A 84 13.48 4.27 4.17
C PHE A 84 13.35 4.47 5.70
N THR A 85 12.12 4.61 6.20
CA THR A 85 11.89 4.77 7.65
C THR A 85 12.23 3.52 8.46
N LYS A 86 12.02 2.33 7.88
CA LYS A 86 12.43 1.07 8.51
C LYS A 86 13.96 0.95 8.58
N ALA A 87 14.66 1.30 7.51
CA ALA A 87 16.12 1.34 7.50
C ALA A 87 16.69 2.29 8.57
N MET A 88 16.13 3.51 8.70
CA MET A 88 16.49 4.43 9.79
C MET A 88 16.22 3.85 11.18
N GLY A 89 15.09 3.15 11.36
CA GLY A 89 14.76 2.48 12.60
C GLY A 89 15.78 1.41 12.98
N GLU A 90 16.21 0.59 12.02
CA GLU A 90 17.26 -0.41 12.22
C GLU A 90 18.60 0.25 12.60
N MET A 91 19.01 1.31 11.90
CA MET A 91 20.25 2.06 12.24
C MET A 91 20.23 2.64 13.65
N LEU A 92 19.07 3.12 14.11
CA LEU A 92 18.90 3.63 15.47
C LEU A 92 18.93 2.51 16.49
N LEU A 93 18.34 1.34 16.20
CA LEU A 93 18.38 0.18 17.08
C LEU A 93 19.81 -0.32 17.26
N GLY A 94 20.58 -0.49 16.17
CA GLY A 94 21.99 -0.88 16.23
C GLY A 94 22.88 0.12 16.99
N GLN A 95 22.47 1.39 17.11
CA GLN A 95 23.20 2.37 17.92
C GLN A 95 22.78 2.41 19.39
N LEU A 96 21.53 2.11 19.69
CA LEU A 96 20.93 2.42 20.99
C LEU A 96 20.63 1.18 21.85
N HIS A 97 20.77 -0.03 21.30
CA HIS A 97 20.44 -1.26 22.03
C HIS A 97 21.36 -1.51 23.24
N GLY A 98 22.62 -1.12 23.17
CA GLY A 98 23.58 -1.27 24.28
C GLY A 98 23.73 -2.74 24.67
N ALA A 99 23.49 -3.07 25.95
CA ALA A 99 23.57 -4.45 26.44
C ALA A 99 22.30 -5.28 26.15
N ILE A 100 21.23 -4.66 25.63
CA ILE A 100 19.97 -5.36 25.35
C ILE A 100 20.15 -6.13 24.04
N PRO A 101 19.88 -7.45 24.02
CA PRO A 101 19.84 -8.23 22.79
C PRO A 101 18.73 -7.72 21.87
N VAL A 102 19.06 -7.54 20.60
CA VAL A 102 18.11 -7.10 19.59
C VAL A 102 18.11 -8.09 18.44
N VAL A 103 16.91 -8.56 18.11
CA VAL A 103 16.63 -9.35 16.93
C VAL A 103 15.85 -8.48 15.95
N ILE A 104 16.39 -8.32 14.74
CA ILE A 104 15.74 -7.63 13.63
C ILE A 104 15.22 -8.69 12.65
N LEU A 105 13.91 -8.91 12.65
CA LEU A 105 13.27 -9.82 11.71
C LEU A 105 12.67 -9.03 10.55
N ARG A 106 13.11 -9.32 9.32
CA ARG A 106 12.61 -8.72 8.07
C ARG A 106 11.74 -9.73 7.33
N PRO A 107 10.41 -9.66 7.46
CA PRO A 107 9.52 -10.55 6.74
C PRO A 107 9.32 -10.08 5.30
N SER A 108 9.02 -11.01 4.39
CA SER A 108 8.44 -10.66 3.09
C SER A 108 6.97 -10.27 3.20
N ILE A 109 6.25 -10.19 2.07
CA ILE A 109 4.88 -9.71 2.09
C ILE A 109 4.01 -10.67 2.91
N ILE A 110 3.55 -10.18 4.06
CA ILE A 110 2.77 -11.00 5.00
C ILE A 110 1.35 -11.20 4.45
N THR A 111 1.01 -12.45 4.21
CA THR A 111 -0.32 -12.90 3.75
C THR A 111 -1.18 -13.38 4.92
N SER A 112 -2.33 -14.00 4.63
CA SER A 112 -3.19 -14.60 5.64
C SER A 112 -2.47 -15.69 6.46
N ILE A 113 -3.09 -16.04 7.57
CA ILE A 113 -2.63 -17.13 8.44
C ILE A 113 -2.83 -18.47 7.73
N LEU A 114 -1.80 -19.33 7.77
CA LEU A 114 -1.87 -20.66 7.18
C LEU A 114 -2.62 -21.65 8.09
N ARG A 115 -2.32 -21.67 9.39
CA ARG A 115 -2.87 -22.67 10.34
C ARG A 115 -3.43 -22.07 11.63
N ASP A 116 -2.63 -21.37 12.44
CA ASP A 116 -2.99 -21.00 13.82
C ASP A 116 -3.03 -19.47 14.00
N PRO A 117 -4.00 -18.89 14.73
CA PRO A 117 -5.12 -19.51 15.43
C PRO A 117 -6.38 -19.73 14.57
N LEU A 118 -6.41 -19.17 13.36
CA LEU A 118 -7.55 -19.30 12.45
C LEU A 118 -7.07 -19.28 10.99
N PRO A 119 -7.13 -20.41 10.26
CA PRO A 119 -6.71 -20.46 8.86
C PRO A 119 -7.45 -19.44 8.01
N GLY A 120 -6.72 -18.74 7.14
CA GLY A 120 -7.25 -17.71 6.26
C GLY A 120 -7.51 -16.37 6.94
N TRP A 121 -7.32 -16.24 8.26
CA TRP A 121 -7.47 -14.95 8.93
C TRP A 121 -6.43 -13.94 8.46
N MET A 122 -6.86 -12.69 8.33
CA MET A 122 -6.02 -11.57 7.90
C MET A 122 -6.48 -10.28 8.56
N GLN A 123 -5.54 -9.40 8.88
CA GLN A 123 -5.84 -8.10 9.46
C GLN A 123 -6.02 -7.04 8.37
N GLY A 124 -7.28 -6.81 7.99
CA GLY A 124 -7.65 -5.80 7.00
C GLY A 124 -7.14 -6.11 5.59
N THR A 125 -7.50 -5.27 4.63
CA THR A 125 -7.14 -5.44 3.22
C THR A 125 -5.81 -4.75 2.92
N ARG A 126 -4.80 -5.50 2.48
CA ARG A 126 -3.51 -4.97 2.01
C ARG A 126 -3.41 -5.01 0.48
N THR A 127 -2.22 -4.76 -0.06
CA THR A 127 -1.98 -4.62 -1.50
C THR A 127 -2.42 -5.84 -2.32
N ILE A 128 -1.93 -7.03 -1.97
CA ILE A 128 -2.28 -8.28 -2.67
C ILE A 128 -3.79 -8.53 -2.57
N ASP A 129 -4.35 -8.34 -1.38
CA ASP A 129 -5.77 -8.56 -1.10
C ASP A 129 -6.67 -7.63 -1.94
N THR A 130 -6.23 -6.39 -2.18
CA THR A 130 -6.94 -5.42 -3.02
C THR A 130 -7.01 -5.89 -4.47
N ILE A 131 -5.92 -6.51 -4.97
CA ILE A 131 -5.88 -7.11 -6.30
C ILE A 131 -6.86 -8.29 -6.37
N ILE A 132 -6.83 -9.19 -5.37
CA ILE A 132 -7.74 -10.34 -5.29
C ILE A 132 -9.20 -9.86 -5.26
N ILE A 133 -9.53 -8.88 -4.41
CA ILE A 133 -10.89 -8.33 -4.30
C ILE A 133 -11.32 -7.68 -5.61
N GLY A 134 -10.44 -6.90 -6.24
CA GLY A 134 -10.69 -6.24 -7.53
C GLY A 134 -10.97 -7.25 -8.65
N TYR A 135 -10.14 -8.28 -8.74
CA TYR A 135 -10.32 -9.40 -9.67
C TYR A 135 -11.64 -10.10 -9.41
N ALA A 136 -11.90 -10.48 -8.16
CA ALA A 136 -13.09 -11.20 -7.78
C ALA A 136 -14.37 -10.39 -8.05
N LYS A 137 -14.31 -9.04 -7.98
CA LYS A 137 -15.45 -8.14 -8.26
C LYS A 137 -15.64 -7.92 -9.76
N GLN A 138 -14.75 -8.48 -10.59
CA GLN A 138 -14.68 -8.26 -12.03
C GLN A 138 -14.44 -6.79 -12.40
N ASN A 139 -13.93 -5.99 -11.46
CA ASN A 139 -13.57 -4.58 -11.67
C ASN A 139 -12.15 -4.45 -12.23
N LEU A 140 -11.34 -5.50 -12.13
CA LEU A 140 -9.98 -5.56 -12.62
C LEU A 140 -9.90 -6.50 -13.82
N SER A 141 -9.89 -5.93 -15.03
CA SER A 141 -9.84 -6.70 -16.28
C SER A 141 -8.42 -6.90 -16.82
N CYS A 142 -7.44 -6.15 -16.31
CA CYS A 142 -6.04 -6.31 -16.65
C CYS A 142 -5.13 -5.87 -15.51
N PHE A 143 -3.90 -6.38 -15.49
CA PHE A 143 -2.90 -6.05 -14.49
C PHE A 143 -1.48 -6.06 -15.07
N LEU A 144 -0.63 -5.16 -14.58
CA LEU A 144 0.79 -5.13 -14.92
C LEU A 144 1.54 -6.09 -13.97
N ALA A 145 1.73 -7.33 -14.39
CA ALA A 145 2.57 -8.30 -13.71
C ALA A 145 3.14 -9.31 -14.70
N ASP A 146 4.37 -9.75 -14.44
CA ASP A 146 4.90 -10.95 -15.04
C ASP A 146 4.51 -12.16 -14.17
N LEU A 147 3.75 -13.08 -14.73
CA LEU A 147 3.26 -14.26 -14.00
C LEU A 147 4.39 -15.21 -13.59
N ASP A 148 5.52 -15.14 -14.28
CA ASP A 148 6.72 -15.95 -14.00
C ASP A 148 7.56 -15.35 -12.86
N LEU A 149 7.31 -14.08 -12.50
CA LEU A 149 8.06 -13.42 -11.43
C LEU A 149 7.62 -13.97 -10.07
N THR A 150 8.61 -14.26 -9.22
CA THR A 150 8.37 -14.72 -7.85
C THR A 150 7.84 -13.58 -7.00
N MET A 151 6.69 -13.81 -6.38
CA MET A 151 6.12 -12.95 -5.36
C MET A 151 6.62 -13.44 -4.00
N ASP A 152 7.48 -12.68 -3.35
CA ASP A 152 7.98 -13.06 -2.03
C ASP A 152 6.91 -12.79 -0.96
N VAL A 153 6.23 -13.85 -0.55
CA VAL A 153 5.17 -13.83 0.47
C VAL A 153 5.46 -14.79 1.60
N ILE A 154 4.95 -14.49 2.79
CA ILE A 154 5.04 -15.39 3.94
C ILE A 154 3.73 -15.37 4.74
N PRO A 155 3.22 -16.52 5.23
CA PRO A 155 2.05 -16.55 6.10
C PRO A 155 2.30 -15.83 7.44
N GLY A 156 1.28 -15.16 7.97
CA GLY A 156 1.41 -14.37 9.19
C GLY A 156 1.79 -15.17 10.44
N ASP A 157 1.27 -16.39 10.55
CA ASP A 157 1.58 -17.33 11.64
C ASP A 157 3.02 -17.84 11.58
N MET A 158 3.58 -18.04 10.39
CA MET A 158 5.00 -18.37 10.24
C MET A 158 5.91 -17.24 10.70
N VAL A 159 5.55 -15.98 10.40
CA VAL A 159 6.30 -14.81 10.89
C VAL A 159 6.23 -14.71 12.42
N ALA A 160 5.04 -14.87 13.01
CA ALA A 160 4.87 -14.85 14.45
C ALA A 160 5.70 -15.95 15.14
N ASN A 161 5.67 -17.18 14.60
CA ASN A 161 6.48 -18.28 15.09
C ASN A 161 7.98 -18.01 14.98
N ALA A 162 8.45 -17.47 13.84
CA ALA A 162 9.84 -17.10 13.66
C ALA A 162 10.28 -16.02 14.67
N MET A 163 9.44 -15.03 14.93
CA MET A 163 9.70 -14.00 15.95
C MET A 163 9.83 -14.61 17.34
N MET A 164 8.90 -15.49 17.75
CA MET A 164 8.96 -16.14 19.06
C MET A 164 10.22 -17.01 19.22
N VAL A 165 10.54 -17.81 18.20
CA VAL A 165 11.74 -18.67 18.22
C VAL A 165 13.01 -17.83 18.30
N ALA A 166 13.12 -16.77 17.49
CA ALA A 166 14.30 -15.91 17.51
C ALA A 166 14.45 -15.15 18.85
N MET A 167 13.34 -14.70 19.44
CA MET A 167 13.35 -14.10 20.77
C MET A 167 13.89 -15.05 21.84
N VAL A 168 13.44 -16.31 21.84
CA VAL A 168 13.91 -17.32 22.81
C VAL A 168 15.39 -17.67 22.55
N ALA A 169 15.77 -17.88 21.30
CA ALA A 169 17.11 -18.28 20.90
C ALA A 169 18.19 -17.26 21.33
N HIS A 170 17.87 -15.96 21.31
CA HIS A 170 18.81 -14.90 21.67
C HIS A 170 18.50 -14.26 23.03
N SER A 171 17.65 -14.88 23.84
CA SER A 171 17.20 -14.29 25.12
C SER A 171 18.31 -14.15 26.17
N GLU A 172 19.32 -15.02 26.12
CA GLU A 172 20.43 -15.05 27.08
C GLU A 172 21.72 -14.41 26.55
N GLU A 173 21.75 -14.03 25.27
CA GLU A 173 22.91 -13.34 24.69
C GLU A 173 23.05 -11.95 25.33
N GLN A 174 24.25 -11.39 25.34
CA GLN A 174 24.47 -10.03 25.82
C GLN A 174 24.93 -9.14 24.69
N GLY A 175 24.19 -8.05 24.44
CA GLY A 175 24.53 -7.08 23.40
C GLY A 175 24.54 -7.63 21.97
N ALA A 176 23.92 -8.79 21.72
CA ALA A 176 23.81 -9.33 20.38
C ALA A 176 22.88 -8.50 19.50
N GLU A 177 23.27 -8.31 18.24
CA GLU A 177 22.44 -7.76 17.17
C GLU A 177 22.32 -8.82 16.09
N VAL A 178 21.18 -9.52 16.06
CA VAL A 178 20.95 -10.63 15.13
C VAL A 178 19.86 -10.26 14.14
N MET A 179 20.00 -10.76 12.91
CA MET A 179 19.08 -10.48 11.82
C MET A 179 18.56 -11.76 11.21
N TYR A 180 17.28 -11.77 10.84
CA TYR A 180 16.65 -12.88 10.13
C TYR A 180 15.78 -12.35 8.99
N HIS A 181 15.87 -12.97 7.83
CA HIS A 181 14.93 -12.80 6.73
C HIS A 181 13.86 -13.90 6.81
N ALA A 182 12.62 -13.51 7.04
CA ALA A 182 11.48 -14.43 7.05
C ALA A 182 10.79 -14.38 5.68
N THR A 183 11.32 -15.15 4.72
CA THR A 183 10.90 -15.15 3.31
C THR A 183 10.60 -16.57 2.81
N SER A 184 9.84 -16.69 1.72
CA SER A 184 9.58 -17.99 1.07
C SER A 184 10.38 -18.18 -0.21
N SER A 185 10.76 -17.08 -0.87
CA SER A 185 11.31 -17.05 -2.23
C SER A 185 12.46 -18.03 -2.50
N LEU A 186 13.37 -18.22 -1.54
CA LEU A 186 14.53 -19.11 -1.71
C LEU A 186 14.19 -20.61 -1.64
N ARG A 187 13.26 -21.00 -0.76
CA ARG A 187 12.96 -22.43 -0.49
C ARG A 187 11.65 -22.90 -1.09
N ASN A 188 10.69 -22.00 -1.24
CA ASN A 188 9.35 -22.26 -1.77
C ASN A 188 8.87 -21.05 -2.58
N PRO A 189 9.47 -20.80 -3.76
CA PRO A 189 9.12 -19.66 -4.60
C PRO A 189 7.65 -19.73 -5.02
N ALA A 190 6.95 -18.61 -4.88
CA ALA A 190 5.56 -18.46 -5.29
C ALA A 190 5.44 -17.48 -6.48
N PRO A 191 5.41 -17.95 -7.74
CA PRO A 191 5.18 -17.10 -8.90
C PRO A 191 3.82 -16.39 -8.83
N TYR A 192 3.71 -15.19 -9.41
CA TYR A 192 2.42 -14.49 -9.54
C TYR A 192 1.36 -15.34 -10.26
N GLY A 193 1.77 -16.24 -11.16
CA GLY A 193 0.89 -17.22 -11.79
C GLY A 193 0.16 -18.12 -10.79
N VAL A 194 0.81 -18.52 -9.69
CA VAL A 194 0.18 -19.33 -8.64
C VAL A 194 -0.94 -18.56 -7.95
N LEU A 195 -0.73 -17.28 -7.65
CA LEU A 195 -1.75 -16.42 -7.06
C LEU A 195 -2.95 -16.26 -8.01
N TYR A 196 -2.69 -15.94 -9.28
CA TYR A 196 -3.75 -15.76 -10.28
C TYR A 196 -4.56 -17.05 -10.46
N GLU A 197 -3.89 -18.18 -10.66
CA GLU A 197 -4.53 -19.45 -10.92
C GLU A 197 -5.32 -19.97 -9.71
N SER A 198 -4.80 -19.77 -8.49
CA SER A 198 -5.53 -20.09 -7.25
C SER A 198 -6.78 -19.24 -7.10
N GLY A 199 -6.68 -17.93 -7.37
CA GLY A 199 -7.84 -17.03 -7.35
C GLY A 199 -8.86 -17.38 -8.42
N ARG A 200 -8.42 -17.59 -9.67
CA ARG A 200 -9.27 -17.98 -10.80
C ARG A 200 -10.04 -19.26 -10.51
N ARG A 201 -9.36 -20.31 -10.02
CA ARG A 201 -9.97 -21.58 -9.62
C ARG A 201 -11.01 -21.38 -8.53
N HIS A 202 -10.64 -20.68 -7.45
CA HIS A 202 -11.53 -20.45 -6.32
C HIS A 202 -12.82 -19.73 -6.72
N PHE A 203 -12.74 -18.67 -7.54
CA PHE A 203 -13.92 -17.91 -7.98
C PHE A 203 -14.71 -18.60 -9.12
N TYR A 204 -14.13 -19.61 -9.78
CA TYR A 204 -14.88 -20.49 -10.68
C TYR A 204 -15.70 -21.52 -9.89
N GLU A 205 -15.08 -22.15 -8.88
CA GLU A 205 -15.74 -23.15 -8.02
C GLU A 205 -16.73 -22.51 -7.04
N ASN A 206 -16.50 -21.25 -6.66
CA ASN A 206 -17.34 -20.48 -5.73
C ASN A 206 -17.79 -19.17 -6.40
N PRO A 207 -18.73 -19.22 -7.36
CA PRO A 207 -19.18 -18.03 -8.07
C PRO A 207 -19.83 -17.04 -7.11
N ARG A 208 -19.53 -15.76 -7.28
CA ARG A 208 -20.08 -14.71 -6.41
C ARG A 208 -21.44 -14.27 -6.91
N LEU A 209 -22.30 -13.87 -5.98
CA LEU A 209 -23.62 -13.34 -6.30
C LEU A 209 -23.60 -11.80 -6.27
N SER A 210 -24.29 -11.19 -7.23
CA SER A 210 -24.66 -9.79 -7.19
C SER A 210 -25.65 -9.52 -6.05
N LYS A 211 -25.88 -8.25 -5.74
CA LYS A 211 -26.94 -7.84 -4.80
C LYS A 211 -28.32 -8.39 -5.18
N ASP A 212 -28.55 -8.59 -6.48
CA ASP A 212 -29.79 -9.12 -7.05
C ASP A 212 -29.82 -10.67 -7.11
N GLY A 213 -28.86 -11.35 -6.48
CA GLY A 213 -28.76 -12.82 -6.47
C GLY A 213 -28.25 -13.45 -7.77
N GLN A 214 -27.90 -12.64 -8.78
CA GLN A 214 -27.35 -13.13 -10.05
C GLN A 214 -25.88 -13.52 -9.92
N VAL A 215 -25.48 -14.63 -10.56
CA VAL A 215 -24.08 -15.06 -10.59
C VAL A 215 -23.24 -14.05 -11.38
N ILE A 216 -22.15 -13.59 -10.77
CA ILE A 216 -21.13 -12.77 -11.41
C ILE A 216 -20.15 -13.73 -12.09
N PRO A 217 -20.09 -13.78 -13.43
CA PRO A 217 -19.19 -14.68 -14.12
C PRO A 217 -17.74 -14.26 -13.90
N THR A 218 -16.91 -15.23 -13.53
CA THR A 218 -15.46 -15.04 -13.40
C THR A 218 -14.84 -14.94 -14.79
N LYS A 219 -14.27 -13.78 -15.13
CA LYS A 219 -13.55 -13.56 -16.39
C LYS A 219 -12.06 -13.72 -16.18
N GLU A 220 -11.36 -14.02 -17.26
CA GLU A 220 -9.90 -14.01 -17.26
C GLU A 220 -9.35 -12.59 -17.19
N MET A 221 -8.20 -12.43 -16.54
CA MET A 221 -7.50 -11.16 -16.44
C MET A 221 -6.33 -11.13 -17.42
N HIS A 222 -6.20 -10.02 -18.15
CA HIS A 222 -5.06 -9.83 -19.06
C HIS A 222 -3.84 -9.33 -18.30
N PHE A 223 -2.70 -10.00 -18.46
CA PHE A 223 -1.44 -9.63 -17.83
C PHE A 223 -0.48 -8.98 -18.83
N PHE A 224 0.16 -7.91 -18.41
CA PHE A 224 1.17 -7.21 -19.18
C PHE A 224 2.52 -7.30 -18.46
N LYS A 225 3.55 -7.81 -19.15
CA LYS A 225 4.91 -7.92 -18.60
C LYS A 225 5.64 -6.57 -18.56
N THR A 226 5.30 -5.65 -19.47
CA THR A 226 6.00 -4.36 -19.61
C THR A 226 5.06 -3.16 -19.47
N ILE A 227 5.57 -2.07 -18.90
CA ILE A 227 4.83 -0.80 -18.78
C ILE A 227 4.41 -0.28 -20.15
N ALA A 228 5.26 -0.43 -21.17
CA ALA A 228 4.96 0.03 -22.54
C ALA A 228 3.73 -0.68 -23.13
N SER A 229 3.66 -2.01 -23.03
CA SER A 229 2.51 -2.78 -23.52
C SER A 229 1.23 -2.46 -22.75
N PHE A 230 1.33 -2.30 -21.43
CA PHE A 230 0.23 -1.88 -20.58
C PHE A 230 -0.28 -0.48 -20.96
N HIS A 231 0.60 0.51 -21.12
CA HIS A 231 0.23 1.86 -21.53
C HIS A 231 -0.42 1.90 -22.91
N LEU A 232 0.11 1.13 -23.87
CA LEU A 232 -0.46 1.04 -25.21
C LEU A 232 -1.89 0.46 -25.15
N TYR A 233 -2.10 -0.61 -24.39
CA TYR A 233 -3.43 -1.17 -24.19
C TYR A 233 -4.39 -0.16 -23.52
N MET A 234 -3.93 0.54 -22.48
CA MET A 234 -4.74 1.55 -21.79
C MET A 234 -5.12 2.72 -22.72
N LEU A 235 -4.18 3.14 -23.57
CA LEU A 235 -4.40 4.18 -24.58
C LEU A 235 -5.50 3.76 -25.55
N ILE A 236 -5.38 2.57 -26.14
CA ILE A 236 -6.30 2.08 -27.18
C ILE A 236 -7.68 1.78 -26.61
N LYS A 237 -7.76 1.10 -25.46
CA LYS A 237 -9.03 0.61 -24.93
C LYS A 237 -9.83 1.67 -24.17
N TYR A 238 -9.15 2.59 -23.48
CA TYR A 238 -9.82 3.55 -22.59
C TYR A 238 -9.65 5.00 -23.02
N LYS A 239 -8.42 5.45 -23.30
CA LYS A 239 -8.16 6.88 -23.55
C LYS A 239 -8.70 7.36 -24.90
N LEU A 240 -8.39 6.67 -26.00
CA LEU A 240 -8.85 7.08 -27.34
C LEU A 240 -10.39 7.11 -27.47
N PRO A 241 -11.15 6.08 -27.03
CA PRO A 241 -12.61 6.14 -27.10
C PRO A 241 -13.22 7.25 -26.24
N LEU A 242 -12.58 7.59 -25.11
CA LEU A 242 -13.01 8.67 -24.24
C LEU A 242 -12.80 10.04 -24.92
N GLU A 243 -11.63 10.27 -25.51
CA GLU A 243 -11.33 11.49 -26.26
C GLU A 243 -12.27 11.67 -27.45
N VAL A 244 -12.51 10.60 -28.23
CA VAL A 244 -13.45 10.64 -29.36
C VAL A 244 -14.87 10.98 -28.91
N ARG A 245 -15.35 10.41 -27.79
CA ARG A 245 -16.67 10.74 -27.22
C ARG A 245 -16.75 12.19 -26.77
N LEU A 246 -15.72 12.71 -26.11
CA LEU A 246 -15.65 14.11 -25.67
C LEU A 246 -15.65 15.06 -26.88
N SER A 247 -14.88 14.76 -27.92
CA SER A 247 -14.85 15.51 -29.16
C SER A 247 -16.21 15.49 -29.87
N PHE A 248 -16.90 14.34 -29.90
CA PHE A 248 -18.23 14.23 -30.49
C PHE A 248 -19.28 15.03 -29.71
N LEU A 249 -19.24 15.00 -28.37
CA LEU A 249 -20.11 15.82 -27.51
C LEU A 249 -19.85 17.31 -27.71
N PHE A 250 -18.58 17.71 -27.82
CA PHE A 250 -18.18 19.08 -28.11
C PHE A 250 -18.68 19.54 -29.49
N PHE A 251 -18.50 18.71 -30.52
CA PHE A 251 -18.97 19.01 -31.88
C PHE A 251 -20.50 19.08 -31.94
N SER A 252 -21.21 18.19 -31.24
CA SER A 252 -22.68 18.24 -31.13
C SER A 252 -23.16 19.51 -30.43
N PHE A 253 -22.46 19.95 -29.38
CA PHE A 253 -22.76 21.20 -28.69
C PHE A 253 -22.52 22.42 -29.60
N LEU A 254 -21.37 22.45 -30.28
CA LEU A 254 -21.02 23.51 -31.22
C LEU A 254 -22.03 23.60 -32.37
N PHE A 255 -22.42 22.45 -32.94
CA PHE A 255 -23.45 22.35 -33.97
C PHE A 255 -24.81 22.88 -33.48
N SER A 256 -25.22 22.51 -32.26
CA SER A 256 -26.45 23.03 -31.65
C SER A 256 -26.39 24.55 -31.41
N SER A 257 -25.22 25.09 -31.11
CA SER A 257 -25.02 26.52 -30.91
C SER A 257 -25.06 27.27 -32.25
N LEU A 258 -24.35 26.79 -33.27
CA LEU A 258 -24.40 27.33 -34.63
C LEU A 258 -25.81 27.25 -35.22
N SER A 259 -26.52 26.14 -35.05
CA SER A 259 -27.87 25.99 -35.59
C SER A 259 -28.87 26.99 -34.99
N LYS A 260 -28.67 27.41 -33.72
CA LYS A 260 -29.48 28.45 -33.08
C LYS A 260 -29.18 29.85 -33.61
N VAL A 261 -27.92 30.13 -33.99
CA VAL A 261 -27.51 31.40 -34.59
C VAL A 261 -27.99 31.52 -36.03
N ILE A 262 -27.90 30.43 -36.81
CA ILE A 262 -28.26 30.43 -38.23
C ILE A 262 -29.79 30.43 -38.44
N ASN A 263 -30.58 29.86 -37.53
CA ASN A 263 -32.04 29.78 -37.73
C ASN A 263 -32.84 29.91 -36.42
N PRO A 264 -33.07 31.13 -35.92
CA PRO A 264 -33.64 31.38 -34.59
C PRO A 264 -35.13 31.02 -34.44
N ARG A 265 -35.83 30.67 -35.53
CA ARG A 265 -37.29 30.42 -35.54
C ARG A 265 -37.70 28.94 -35.58
N ARG A 266 -36.77 27.98 -35.68
CA ARG A 266 -37.08 26.54 -35.55
C ARG A 266 -36.79 26.03 -34.14
N LYS A 267 -37.84 25.62 -33.41
CA LYS A 267 -37.71 24.85 -32.17
C LYS A 267 -37.19 23.45 -32.51
N TYR A 268 -35.87 23.26 -32.47
CA TYR A 268 -35.29 21.92 -32.50
C TYR A 268 -35.53 21.24 -31.15
N VAL A 269 -36.21 20.08 -31.17
CA VAL A 269 -36.36 19.23 -29.99
C VAL A 269 -34.96 18.79 -29.57
N PRO A 270 -34.54 19.05 -28.31
CA PRO A 270 -33.19 18.72 -27.90
C PRO A 270 -32.97 17.21 -27.94
N LEU A 271 -31.91 16.79 -28.63
CA LEU A 271 -31.42 15.40 -28.70
C LEU A 271 -31.15 14.77 -27.32
N LYS A 272 -31.19 15.57 -26.24
CA LYS A 272 -31.25 15.11 -24.85
C LYS A 272 -32.35 14.08 -24.61
N LYS A 273 -33.50 14.15 -25.29
CA LYS A 273 -34.61 13.18 -25.13
C LYS A 273 -34.39 11.84 -25.83
N MET A 274 -33.48 11.75 -26.81
CA MET A 274 -33.22 10.51 -27.54
C MET A 274 -32.13 9.65 -26.89
N PHE A 275 -31.29 10.25 -26.04
CA PHE A 275 -30.19 9.56 -25.34
C PHE A 275 -30.40 9.37 -23.83
N THR A 276 -31.55 9.80 -23.28
CA THR A 276 -31.90 9.62 -21.85
C THR A 276 -32.13 8.17 -21.41
N ASN A 277 -32.06 7.18 -22.30
CA ASN A 277 -32.30 5.76 -21.98
C ASN A 277 -31.04 4.86 -21.97
N LEU A 278 -29.83 5.41 -22.08
CA LEU A 278 -28.59 4.63 -21.90
C LEU A 278 -27.94 5.00 -20.56
N ARG A 279 -28.02 4.05 -19.61
CA ARG A 279 -27.59 4.14 -18.21
C ARG A 279 -26.20 4.79 -18.06
N MET A 280 -26.20 6.04 -17.61
CA MET A 280 -25.06 6.80 -17.08
C MET A 280 -24.71 6.32 -15.66
N ASN A 281 -24.35 5.05 -15.46
CA ASN A 281 -23.87 4.57 -14.14
C ASN A 281 -22.64 3.66 -14.18
N GLU A 282 -22.10 3.33 -15.35
CA GLU A 282 -20.87 2.55 -15.46
C GLU A 282 -19.95 3.24 -16.46
N ILE A 283 -19.10 4.14 -15.96
CA ILE A 283 -17.76 4.53 -16.45
C ILE A 283 -17.32 5.68 -15.53
N LEU A 284 -16.91 5.32 -14.33
CA LEU A 284 -15.99 6.11 -13.51
C LEU A 284 -14.95 5.12 -12.99
N MET A 285 -13.82 5.00 -13.68
CA MET A 285 -12.70 4.21 -13.18
C MET A 285 -12.04 4.96 -12.03
N VAL A 286 -12.05 4.32 -10.86
CA VAL A 286 -10.88 4.14 -9.98
C VAL A 286 -10.20 5.44 -9.52
N CYS A 287 -10.94 6.18 -8.69
CA CYS A 287 -10.40 6.59 -7.40
C CYS A 287 -11.25 5.89 -6.34
N ALA A 288 -10.61 5.26 -5.35
CA ALA A 288 -11.30 4.69 -4.23
C ALA A 288 -12.12 5.78 -3.52
N ASP A 289 -13.44 5.64 -3.54
CA ASP A 289 -14.32 6.24 -2.55
C ASP A 289 -15.11 5.12 -1.86
N PRO A 290 -15.23 5.16 -0.52
CA PRO A 290 -16.04 4.21 0.24
C PRO A 290 -17.52 4.49 0.00
N ALA A 291 -18.30 3.43 -0.24
CA ALA A 291 -19.75 3.54 -0.34
C ALA A 291 -20.35 4.04 0.99
N PRO A 292 -21.34 4.95 0.97
CA PRO A 292 -22.01 5.40 2.18
C PRO A 292 -23.10 4.39 2.60
N GLY A 293 -23.11 4.05 3.88
CA GLY A 293 -24.25 3.40 4.53
C GLY A 293 -24.18 1.88 4.62
N GLU A 294 -23.41 1.38 5.58
CA GLU A 294 -23.68 0.10 6.24
C GLU A 294 -23.71 0.35 7.77
N PRO A 295 -24.80 0.00 8.47
CA PRO A 295 -24.85 0.14 9.93
C PRO A 295 -23.97 -0.94 10.58
N ALA A 296 -23.00 -0.50 11.37
CA ALA A 296 -22.10 -1.38 12.12
C ALA A 296 -22.86 -2.24 13.15
N PRO A 297 -22.73 -3.58 13.16
CA PRO A 297 -23.15 -4.41 14.28
C PRO A 297 -22.00 -4.50 15.30
N LEU A 298 -21.61 -3.37 15.90
CA LEU A 298 -20.47 -3.32 16.84
C LEU A 298 -20.77 -2.65 18.19
N ARG A 299 -22.02 -2.22 18.41
CA ARG A 299 -22.42 -1.59 19.68
C ARG A 299 -22.49 -2.56 20.88
N PRO A 300 -22.82 -3.86 20.76
CA PRO A 300 -22.80 -4.76 21.92
C PRO A 300 -21.38 -5.20 22.35
N LEU A 301 -20.40 -5.23 21.43
CA LEU A 301 -19.04 -5.73 21.71
C LEU A 301 -18.14 -4.67 22.38
N LEU A 302 -18.33 -3.39 22.06
CA LEU A 302 -17.62 -2.28 22.70
C LEU A 302 -18.00 -2.09 24.18
N ALA A 303 -19.17 -2.60 24.60
CA ALA A 303 -19.57 -2.61 26.01
C ALA A 303 -18.80 -3.68 26.82
N ALA A 304 -18.36 -4.77 26.19
CA ALA A 304 -17.60 -5.85 26.85
C ALA A 304 -16.11 -5.49 27.07
N LEU A 305 -15.54 -4.62 26.23
CA LEU A 305 -14.13 -4.18 26.32
C LEU A 305 -13.88 -3.02 27.29
N ARG A 306 -14.90 -2.54 28.01
CA ARG A 306 -14.79 -1.43 28.99
C ARG A 306 -14.53 -1.88 30.43
N ARG A 307 -14.22 -3.16 30.68
CA ARG A 307 -13.81 -3.58 32.03
C ARG A 307 -12.32 -3.31 32.23
N PRO A 308 -11.90 -2.53 33.25
CA PRO A 308 -10.50 -2.33 33.54
C PRO A 308 -9.94 -3.59 34.24
N HIS A 309 -8.82 -4.11 33.73
CA HIS A 309 -7.97 -5.08 34.44
C HIS A 309 -6.52 -4.54 34.50
N PRO A 310 -5.73 -4.98 35.49
CA PRO A 310 -4.98 -4.07 36.36
C PRO A 310 -3.64 -3.62 35.79
N GLU A 311 -3.19 -2.48 36.30
CA GLU A 311 -1.92 -1.84 36.03
C GLU A 311 -0.73 -2.79 36.19
N ILE A 312 0.01 -3.01 35.10
CA ILE A 312 1.36 -3.57 35.14
C ILE A 312 2.33 -2.39 35.34
N GLN A 313 2.87 -2.24 36.55
CA GLN A 313 3.90 -1.26 36.86
C GLN A 313 5.21 -1.61 36.15
N VAL A 314 5.57 -0.87 35.09
CA VAL A 314 6.91 -0.91 34.49
C VAL A 314 7.81 0.08 35.24
N ARG A 315 8.68 -0.43 36.13
CA ARG A 315 9.70 0.37 36.83
C ARG A 315 10.88 0.72 35.90
N HIS A 316 11.27 1.99 35.95
CA HIS A 316 12.53 2.61 35.52
C HIS A 316 13.09 2.31 34.10
N ALA A 317 12.49 2.94 33.08
CA ALA A 317 13.20 3.28 31.84
C ALA A 317 13.86 4.66 31.97
N SER A 318 15.17 4.78 31.69
CA SER A 318 15.88 6.06 31.71
C SER A 318 15.29 7.08 30.70
N ARG A 319 15.40 8.38 30.99
CA ARG A 319 14.81 9.46 30.14
C ARG A 319 15.25 9.40 28.66
N ARG A 320 16.42 8.82 28.35
CA ARG A 320 16.88 8.56 26.97
C ARG A 320 16.11 7.42 26.29
N ARG A 321 15.78 6.35 27.02
CA ARG A 321 14.99 5.19 26.54
C ARG A 321 13.55 5.58 26.19
N LEU A 322 12.92 6.41 27.02
CA LEU A 322 11.59 6.99 26.75
C LEU A 322 11.58 7.91 25.52
N ARG A 323 12.68 8.62 25.26
CA ARG A 323 12.82 9.44 24.04
C ARG A 323 12.97 8.58 22.79
N ALA A 324 13.81 7.54 22.82
CA ALA A 324 13.98 6.61 21.71
C ALA A 324 12.69 5.86 21.36
N LEU A 325 11.98 5.31 22.36
CA LEU A 325 10.68 4.66 22.17
C LEU A 325 9.63 5.63 21.61
N ARG A 326 9.58 6.88 22.10
CA ARG A 326 8.68 7.91 21.54
C ARG A 326 9.09 8.35 20.13
N LEU A 327 10.39 8.34 19.79
CA LEU A 327 10.88 8.65 18.46
C LEU A 327 10.50 7.55 17.47
N ILE A 328 10.72 6.28 17.84
CA ILE A 328 10.30 5.09 17.09
C ILE A 328 8.78 5.08 16.91
N GLN A 329 8.02 5.33 17.98
CA GLN A 329 6.55 5.38 17.92
C GLN A 329 6.05 6.54 17.05
N ARG A 330 6.74 7.68 17.03
CA ARG A 330 6.44 8.78 16.10
C ARG A 330 6.77 8.43 14.65
N MET A 331 7.88 7.75 14.38
CA MET A 331 8.24 7.27 13.04
C MET A 331 7.23 6.22 12.52
N VAL A 332 6.73 5.35 13.40
CA VAL A 332 5.69 4.34 13.08
C VAL A 332 4.29 4.96 12.94
N SER A 333 3.92 5.95 13.74
CA SER A 333 2.62 6.64 13.59
C SER A 333 2.54 7.47 12.31
N VAL A 334 3.66 8.01 11.79
CA VAL A 334 3.67 8.73 10.50
C VAL A 334 3.42 7.79 9.31
N THR A 335 3.72 6.48 9.45
CA THR A 335 3.56 5.49 8.38
C THR A 335 2.14 4.91 8.28
N ASN A 336 1.35 4.89 9.36
CA ASN A 336 -0.04 4.38 9.34
C ASN A 336 -1.06 5.36 8.71
N TYR A 337 -0.63 6.55 8.28
CA TYR A 337 -1.50 7.57 7.66
C TYR A 337 -1.10 7.95 6.22
N CYS A 338 -0.15 7.26 5.60
CA CYS A 338 0.26 7.50 4.20
C CYS A 338 -0.37 6.54 3.21
#